data_AF-I0QL94-F1
#
_entry.id   AF-I0QL94-F1
#
_cell.length_a   1.000
_cell.length_b   1.000
_cell.length_c   1.000
_cell.angle_alpha   90.00
_cell.angle_beta   90.00
_cell.angle_gamma   90.00
#
_symmetry.space_group_name_H-M   'P 1'
#
loop_
_entity.id
_entity.type
_entity.pdbx_description
1 polymer ?
#
loop_
_entity_poly.entity_id
_entity_poly.type
_entity_poly.pdbx_seq_one_letter_code
_entity_poly.pdbx_strand_id
1 'polypeptide(L)'
;MINGDSNVFLVSIYSQKNYAGRILLLSDDNQETKVIDIFHNKPGKLPDKPEDSVENIIINYFDTATNTLYYSADAWAQAGAVHAIKWGGVSNPLSWTESFLHDGTFEGVYKGMPMVSTIGHDKNGAYFPSYLLRSNGAIFCTLDTRQQLWQLSPQCLAAGDDYRER
;
A
#
# COMPACT_ATOMS: atom_id res chain seq x y z
N MET A 1 -29.58 18.07 9.67
CA MET A 1 -28.30 17.70 10.29
C MET A 1 -27.76 16.53 9.51
N ILE A 2 -26.63 16.70 8.83
CA ILE A 2 -25.93 15.59 8.17
C ILE A 2 -25.08 14.97 9.27
N ASN A 3 -25.51 13.82 9.80
CA ASN A 3 -24.61 13.00 10.63
C ASN A 3 -23.52 12.50 9.69
N GLY A 4 -22.27 12.90 9.94
CA GLY A 4 -21.13 12.32 9.25
C GLY A 4 -21.02 10.85 9.63
N ASP A 5 -20.81 9.98 8.63
CA ASP A 5 -20.41 8.60 8.87
C ASP A 5 -19.15 8.57 9.73
N SER A 6 -18.95 7.52 10.52
CA SER A 6 -17.70 7.32 11.27
C SER A 6 -16.51 7.56 10.35
N ASN A 7 -15.72 8.60 10.62
CA ASN A 7 -14.70 9.03 9.69
C ASN A 7 -13.34 8.51 10.15
N VAL A 8 -12.70 7.73 9.28
CA VAL A 8 -11.31 7.33 9.42
C VAL A 8 -10.47 8.21 8.51
N PHE A 9 -9.48 8.89 9.07
CA PHE A 9 -8.54 9.73 8.33
C PHE A 9 -7.10 9.30 8.60
N LEU A 10 -6.26 9.44 7.59
CA LEU A 10 -4.82 9.31 7.72
C LEU A 10 -4.18 10.69 7.69
N VAL A 11 -3.30 10.95 8.65
CA VAL A 11 -2.57 12.21 8.76
C VAL A 11 -1.08 11.92 8.82
N SER A 12 -0.34 12.35 7.81
CA SER A 12 1.12 12.36 7.83
C SER A 12 1.63 13.72 8.31
N ILE A 13 2.47 13.73 9.34
CA ILE A 13 3.13 14.93 9.87
C ILE A 13 4.63 14.74 9.68
N TYR A 14 5.31 15.69 9.05
CA TYR A 14 6.77 15.62 8.89
C TYR A 14 7.42 16.98 9.19
N SER A 15 8.48 16.92 10.00
CA SER A 15 9.30 18.06 10.40
C SER A 15 10.74 17.82 9.95
N GLN A 16 11.11 18.44 8.83
CA GLN A 16 12.49 18.38 8.31
C GLN A 16 13.52 18.89 9.33
N LYS A 17 13.18 19.99 10.03
CA LYS A 17 14.06 20.60 11.03
C LYS A 17 14.41 19.64 12.18
N ASN A 18 13.43 18.88 12.66
CA ASN A 18 13.61 17.97 13.80
C ASN A 18 13.85 16.53 13.36
N TYR A 19 13.89 16.29 12.05
CA TYR A 19 13.94 14.97 11.45
C TYR A 19 12.92 14.01 12.11
N ALA A 20 11.68 14.50 12.24
CA ALA A 20 10.61 13.82 12.96
C ALA A 20 9.38 13.72 12.05
N GLY A 21 8.93 12.50 11.80
CA GLY A 21 7.82 12.14 10.95
C GLY A 21 6.89 11.18 11.67
N ARG A 22 5.58 11.35 11.47
CA ARG A 22 4.54 10.47 11.98
C ARG A 22 3.47 10.23 10.93
N ILE A 23 2.89 9.03 10.94
CA ILE A 23 1.66 8.71 10.22
C ILE A 23 0.65 8.28 11.26
N LEU A 24 -0.45 9.04 11.34
CA LEU A 24 -1.49 8.85 12.34
C LEU A 24 -2.78 8.34 11.68
N LEU A 25 -3.40 7.34 12.29
CA LEU A 25 -4.80 7.01 12.05
C LEU A 25 -5.66 7.83 13.03
N LEU A 26 -6.59 8.61 12.50
CA LEU A 26 -7.64 9.24 13.25
C LEU A 26 -8.93 8.48 12.99
N SER A 27 -9.64 8.06 14.02
CA SER A 27 -10.96 7.46 13.92
C SER A 27 -11.93 8.23 14.81
N ASP A 28 -13.07 8.61 14.26
CA ASP A 28 -14.20 9.17 15.01
C ASP A 28 -15.41 8.24 14.86
N ASP A 29 -15.90 7.72 15.98
CA ASP A 29 -17.09 6.86 16.04
C ASP A 29 -18.33 7.59 16.61
N ASN A 30 -18.33 8.93 16.60
CA ASN A 30 -19.33 9.83 17.18
C ASN A 30 -19.41 9.79 18.73
N GLN A 31 -18.64 8.91 19.39
CA GLN A 31 -18.55 8.84 20.85
C GLN A 31 -17.15 9.23 21.34
N GLU A 32 -16.12 8.84 20.60
CA GLU A 32 -14.72 9.10 20.95
C GLU A 32 -13.85 9.28 19.71
N THR A 33 -12.95 10.27 19.74
CA THR A 33 -11.88 10.40 18.75
C THR A 33 -10.65 9.63 19.21
N LYS A 34 -10.21 8.67 18.39
CA LYS A 34 -9.02 7.85 18.63
C LYS A 34 -7.90 8.27 17.69
N VAL A 35 -6.69 8.42 18.23
CA VAL A 35 -5.47 8.73 17.48
C VAL A 35 -4.48 7.59 17.68
N ILE A 36 -3.93 7.06 16.58
CA ILE A 36 -2.98 5.95 16.62
C ILE A 36 -1.77 6.31 15.79
N ASP A 37 -0.61 6.09 16.39
CA ASP A 37 0.67 6.21 15.70
C ASP A 37 0.92 4.91 14.91
N ILE A 38 0.78 4.98 13.59
CA ILE A 38 1.06 3.85 12.69
C ILE A 38 2.56 3.76 12.45
N PHE A 39 3.20 4.90 12.17
CA PHE A 39 4.63 5.01 11.95
C PHE A 39 5.15 6.26 12.62
N HIS A 40 6.28 6.14 13.34
CA HIS A 40 6.98 7.25 13.94
C HIS A 40 8.47 7.00 13.86
N ASN A 41 9.19 7.84 13.12
CA ASN A 41 10.64 7.76 13.11
C ASN A 41 11.22 8.36 14.42
N LYS A 42 12.49 8.07 14.73
CA LYS A 42 13.14 8.64 15.92
C LYS A 42 13.52 10.11 15.65
N PRO A 43 13.02 11.08 16.44
CA PRO A 43 13.39 12.48 16.26
C PRO A 43 14.90 12.69 16.34
N GLY A 44 15.45 13.49 15.43
CA GLY A 44 16.87 13.82 15.38
C GLY A 44 17.81 12.69 14.96
N LYS A 45 17.30 11.52 14.56
CA LYS A 45 18.10 10.41 14.04
C LYS A 45 17.64 10.01 12.63
N LEU A 46 18.55 10.11 11.66
CA LEU A 46 18.39 9.47 10.36
C LEU A 46 18.29 7.95 10.56
N PRO A 47 17.21 7.28 10.12
CA PRO A 47 17.11 5.84 10.21
C PRO A 47 18.19 5.20 9.34
N ASP A 48 18.74 4.12 9.87
CA ASP A 48 19.80 3.37 9.20
C ASP A 48 19.24 2.61 7.97
N LYS A 49 17.91 2.46 7.88
CA LYS A 49 17.16 1.85 6.79
C LYS A 49 16.01 2.77 6.30
N PRO A 50 15.77 2.89 4.98
CA PRO A 50 14.70 3.63 4.35
C PRO A 50 13.31 3.22 4.79
N GLU A 51 13.07 1.93 4.98
CA GLU A 51 11.82 1.38 5.50
C GLU A 51 11.47 1.89 6.90
N ASP A 52 12.46 2.32 7.69
CA ASP A 52 12.28 2.93 9.01
C ASP A 52 12.10 4.46 8.94
N SER A 53 12.11 5.05 7.73
CA SER A 53 11.87 6.49 7.52
C SER A 53 10.46 6.75 7.04
N VAL A 54 9.77 7.66 7.73
CA VAL A 54 8.49 8.21 7.26
C VAL A 54 8.65 8.96 5.93
N GLU A 55 9.86 9.43 5.60
CA GLU A 55 10.14 10.10 4.32
C GLU A 55 10.01 9.16 3.12
N ASN A 56 10.20 7.87 3.33
CA ASN A 56 10.15 6.87 2.27
C ASN A 56 8.83 6.11 2.24
N ILE A 57 7.86 6.50 3.07
CA ILE A 57 6.53 5.88 3.10
C ILE A 57 5.56 6.72 2.27
N ILE A 58 4.95 6.10 1.27
CA ILE A 58 3.87 6.68 0.47
C ILE A 58 2.58 5.95 0.81
N ILE A 59 1.61 6.67 1.36
CA ILE A 59 0.25 6.15 1.58
C ILE A 59 -0.46 6.06 0.23
N ASN A 60 -0.72 4.84 -0.24
CA ASN A 60 -1.30 4.63 -1.56
C ASN A 60 -2.83 4.64 -1.51
N TYR A 61 -3.43 3.85 -0.62
CA TYR A 61 -4.87 3.64 -0.59
C TYR A 61 -5.33 3.06 0.75
N PHE A 62 -6.49 3.50 1.24
CA PHE A 62 -7.17 2.87 2.37
C PHE A 62 -8.48 2.23 1.89
N ASP A 63 -8.54 0.90 1.95
CA ASP A 63 -9.74 0.12 1.68
C ASP A 63 -10.59 0.01 2.95
N THR A 64 -11.65 0.79 3.01
CA THR A 64 -12.60 0.80 4.14
C THR A 64 -13.41 -0.48 4.25
N ALA A 65 -13.62 -1.20 3.14
CA ALA A 65 -14.39 -2.45 3.15
C ALA A 65 -13.63 -3.58 3.83
N THR A 66 -12.30 -3.59 3.68
CA THR A 66 -11.43 -4.60 4.30
C THR A 66 -10.66 -4.08 5.51
N ASN A 67 -10.78 -2.80 5.84
CA ASN A 67 -9.95 -2.08 6.81
C ASN A 67 -8.46 -2.35 6.56
N THR A 68 -8.01 -2.07 5.33
CA THR A 68 -6.63 -2.31 4.90
C THR A 68 -6.02 -1.04 4.36
N LEU A 69 -4.88 -0.64 4.92
CA LEU A 69 -4.03 0.43 4.39
C LEU A 69 -2.93 -0.18 3.53
N TYR A 70 -2.87 0.23 2.27
CA TYR A 70 -1.77 -0.07 1.37
C TYR A 70 -0.81 1.11 1.32
N TYR A 71 0.47 0.83 1.52
CA TYR A 71 1.53 1.85 1.44
C TYR A 71 2.75 1.29 0.70
N SER A 72 3.51 2.19 0.08
CA SER A 72 4.79 1.88 -0.53
C SER A 72 5.92 2.34 0.36
N ALA A 73 7.01 1.58 0.41
CA ALA A 73 8.26 1.97 1.02
C ALA A 73 9.41 1.80 0.03
N ASP A 74 10.42 2.68 0.02
CA ASP A 74 11.60 2.47 -0.82
C ASP A 74 12.38 1.21 -0.37
N ALA A 75 12.51 0.22 -1.25
CA ALA A 75 13.44 -0.88 -1.08
C ALA A 75 14.80 -0.52 -1.69
N TRP A 76 15.90 -0.93 -1.04
CA TRP A 76 17.29 -0.46 -1.26
C TRP A 76 17.90 -0.55 -2.67
N ALA A 77 17.18 -0.91 -3.73
CA ALA A 77 17.81 -0.98 -5.04
C ALA A 77 16.95 -0.81 -6.30
N GLN A 78 15.71 -1.34 -6.44
CA GLN A 78 15.17 -1.51 -7.81
C GLN A 78 13.66 -1.34 -8.04
N ALA A 79 12.83 -1.15 -7.01
CA ALA A 79 11.43 -0.72 -7.13
C ALA A 79 10.92 -0.37 -5.71
N GLY A 80 9.84 0.39 -5.59
CA GLY A 80 9.13 0.48 -4.30
C GLY A 80 8.73 -0.91 -3.80
N ALA A 81 8.57 -1.09 -2.50
CA ALA A 81 7.98 -2.27 -1.89
C ALA A 81 6.56 -1.94 -1.46
N VAL A 82 5.58 -2.77 -1.82
CA VAL A 82 4.18 -2.59 -1.44
C VAL A 82 3.91 -3.42 -0.20
N HIS A 83 3.35 -2.75 0.81
CA HIS A 83 2.97 -3.33 2.09
C HIS A 83 1.48 -3.09 2.37
N ALA A 84 0.93 -3.89 3.28
CA ALA A 84 -0.42 -3.71 3.78
C ALA A 84 -0.46 -3.79 5.31
N ILE A 85 -1.16 -2.83 5.92
CA ILE A 85 -1.58 -2.89 7.32
C ILE A 85 -3.07 -3.21 7.35
N LYS A 86 -3.42 -4.28 8.05
CA LYS A 86 -4.81 -4.70 8.23
C LYS A 86 -5.22 -4.60 9.69
N TRP A 87 -6.39 -4.00 9.94
CA TRP A 87 -6.98 -3.94 11.27
C TRP A 87 -8.00 -5.06 11.46
N GLY A 88 -8.02 -5.66 12.66
CA GLY A 88 -9.06 -6.62 13.07
C GLY A 88 -10.46 -5.99 13.22
N GLY A 89 -10.51 -4.66 13.25
CA GLY A 89 -11.70 -3.82 13.29
C GLY A 89 -11.37 -2.41 13.79
N VAL A 90 -12.09 -1.39 13.30
CA VAL A 90 -11.85 0.02 13.68
C VAL A 90 -12.09 0.30 15.17
N SER A 91 -12.87 -0.55 15.83
CA SER A 91 -13.21 -0.44 17.25
C SER A 91 -12.04 -0.81 18.19
N ASN A 92 -11.08 -1.62 17.73
CA ASN A 92 -9.84 -1.92 18.44
C ASN A 92 -8.62 -1.62 17.55
N PRO A 93 -8.31 -0.34 17.36
CA PRO A 93 -7.45 0.06 16.26
C PRO A 93 -5.95 -0.09 16.60
N LEU A 94 -5.61 -0.53 17.83
CA LEU A 94 -4.28 -0.97 18.24
C LEU A 94 -3.95 -2.40 17.79
N SER A 95 -4.95 -3.17 17.35
CA SER A 95 -4.76 -4.52 16.83
C SER A 95 -4.66 -4.48 15.30
N TRP A 96 -3.43 -4.32 14.82
CA TRP A 96 -3.12 -4.35 13.40
C TRP A 96 -1.95 -5.29 13.11
N THR A 97 -1.93 -5.80 11.87
CA THR A 97 -0.85 -6.62 11.33
C THR A 97 -0.34 -5.98 10.06
N GLU A 98 0.97 -5.77 9.98
CA GLU A 98 1.65 -5.39 8.75
C GLU A 98 2.14 -6.64 8.00
N SER A 99 2.13 -6.56 6.68
CA SER A 99 2.62 -7.59 5.79
C SER A 99 3.19 -6.96 4.53
N PHE A 100 4.40 -7.40 4.15
CA PHE A 100 4.93 -7.21 2.81
C PHE A 100 4.06 -7.97 1.80
N LEU A 101 3.71 -7.31 0.70
CA LEU A 101 2.92 -7.90 -0.37
C LEU A 101 3.79 -8.26 -1.57
N HIS A 102 4.53 -7.30 -2.12
CA HIS A 102 5.28 -7.49 -3.36
C HIS A 102 6.24 -6.32 -3.62
N ASP A 103 7.34 -6.61 -4.32
CA ASP A 103 8.23 -5.58 -4.88
C ASP A 103 7.61 -4.99 -6.16
N GLY A 104 7.39 -3.69 -6.19
CA GLY A 104 6.79 -3.02 -7.34
C GLY A 104 6.10 -1.70 -7.01
N THR A 105 5.44 -1.16 -8.02
CA THR A 105 4.64 0.06 -7.93
C THR A 105 3.18 -0.32 -7.72
N PHE A 106 2.54 0.29 -6.71
CA PHE A 106 1.11 0.12 -6.48
C PHE A 106 0.30 0.84 -7.56
N GLU A 107 -0.67 0.14 -8.15
CA GLU A 107 -1.49 0.63 -9.26
C GLU A 107 -2.96 0.87 -8.86
N GLY A 108 -3.41 0.26 -7.76
CA GLY A 108 -4.78 0.40 -7.28
C GLY A 108 -5.28 -0.82 -6.53
N VAL A 109 -6.57 -0.85 -6.21
CA VAL A 109 -7.25 -2.00 -5.61
C VAL A 109 -8.46 -2.38 -6.43
N TYR A 110 -8.60 -3.67 -6.72
CA TYR A 110 -9.79 -4.22 -7.36
C TYR A 110 -10.37 -5.35 -6.50
N LYS A 111 -11.61 -5.17 -6.04
CA LYS A 111 -12.31 -6.14 -5.17
C LYS A 111 -11.49 -6.57 -3.94
N GLY A 112 -10.83 -5.61 -3.28
CA GLY A 112 -9.99 -5.84 -2.10
C GLY A 112 -8.63 -6.52 -2.38
N MET A 113 -8.27 -6.67 -3.66
CA MET A 113 -6.97 -7.18 -4.08
C MET A 113 -6.12 -6.06 -4.67
N PRO A 114 -4.91 -5.81 -4.16
CA PRO A 114 -4.04 -4.77 -4.71
C PRO A 114 -3.49 -5.20 -6.06
N MET A 115 -3.36 -4.21 -6.94
CA MET A 115 -2.70 -4.33 -8.24
C MET A 115 -1.30 -3.74 -8.12
N VAL A 116 -0.29 -4.46 -8.60
CA VAL A 116 1.11 -4.06 -8.51
C VAL A 116 1.81 -4.30 -9.83
N SER A 117 2.48 -3.29 -10.38
CA SER A 117 3.40 -3.42 -11.50
C SER A 117 4.83 -3.61 -10.99
N THR A 118 5.66 -4.38 -11.69
CA THR A 118 7.05 -4.63 -11.27
C THR A 118 7.99 -4.70 -12.46
N ILE A 119 9.28 -4.96 -12.22
CA ILE A 119 10.29 -5.16 -13.24
C ILE A 119 10.71 -6.63 -13.23
N GLY A 120 10.41 -7.34 -14.30
CA GLY A 120 10.92 -8.68 -14.57
C GLY A 120 12.09 -8.65 -15.55
N HIS A 121 12.90 -9.72 -15.58
CA HIS A 121 13.97 -9.88 -16.55
C HIS A 121 13.87 -11.23 -17.27
N ASP A 122 14.04 -11.21 -18.59
CA ASP A 122 14.15 -12.42 -19.42
C ASP A 122 15.38 -12.37 -20.34
N LYS A 123 15.54 -13.38 -21.20
CA LYS A 123 16.65 -13.48 -22.16
C LYS A 123 16.75 -12.32 -23.17
N ASN A 124 15.72 -11.48 -23.27
CA ASN A 124 15.63 -10.35 -24.18
C ASN A 124 15.65 -8.99 -23.45
N GLY A 125 15.79 -8.97 -22.11
CA GLY A 125 15.89 -7.74 -21.33
C GLY A 125 14.84 -7.63 -20.22
N ALA A 126 14.66 -6.40 -19.74
CA ALA A 126 13.63 -6.07 -18.76
C ALA A 126 12.24 -6.10 -19.41
N TYR A 127 11.22 -6.44 -18.62
CA TYR A 127 9.81 -6.33 -18.96
C TYR A 127 9.01 -5.90 -17.72
N PHE A 128 7.81 -5.37 -17.93
CA PHE A 128 7.05 -4.68 -16.89
C PHE A 128 5.68 -5.34 -16.66
N PRO A 129 5.62 -6.50 -15.98
CA PRO A 129 4.36 -7.17 -15.72
C PRO A 129 3.57 -6.46 -14.62
N SER A 130 2.24 -6.56 -14.71
CA SER A 130 1.32 -6.14 -13.65
C SER A 130 0.56 -7.35 -13.10
N TYR A 131 0.41 -7.40 -11.78
CA TYR A 131 -0.24 -8.51 -11.08
C TYR A 131 -1.41 -8.03 -10.24
N LEU A 132 -2.42 -8.89 -10.14
CA LEU A 132 -3.41 -8.81 -9.06
C LEU A 132 -2.94 -9.73 -7.94
N LEU A 133 -2.88 -9.23 -6.71
CA LEU A 133 -2.34 -9.97 -5.57
C LEU A 133 -3.44 -10.36 -4.57
N ARG A 134 -3.25 -11.49 -3.92
CA ARG A 134 -4.02 -11.86 -2.73
C ARG A 134 -3.54 -11.06 -1.52
N SER A 135 -4.34 -11.05 -0.46
CA SER A 135 -4.03 -10.33 0.79
C SER A 135 -2.75 -10.81 1.50
N ASN A 136 -2.21 -11.96 1.11
CA ASN A 136 -0.96 -12.51 1.63
C ASN A 136 0.24 -12.30 0.67
N GLY A 137 0.10 -11.43 -0.34
CA GLY A 137 1.14 -11.14 -1.33
C GLY A 137 1.25 -12.14 -2.48
N ALA A 138 0.57 -13.29 -2.41
CA ALA A 138 0.60 -14.27 -3.49
C ALA A 138 -0.05 -13.74 -4.76
N ILE A 139 0.60 -13.92 -5.91
CA ILE A 139 0.06 -13.54 -7.22
C ILE A 139 -1.23 -14.34 -7.46
N PHE A 140 -2.34 -13.63 -7.64
CA PHE A 140 -3.62 -14.21 -8.08
C PHE A 140 -3.60 -14.45 -9.58
N CYS A 141 -3.21 -13.43 -10.36
CA CYS A 141 -3.01 -13.53 -11.80
C CYS A 141 -2.15 -12.37 -12.33
N THR A 142 -1.60 -12.56 -13.53
CA THR A 142 -1.02 -11.49 -14.35
C THR A 142 -2.14 -10.74 -15.08
N LEU A 143 -2.07 -9.42 -15.08
CA LEU A 143 -3.04 -8.53 -15.70
C LEU A 143 -2.75 -8.34 -17.20
N ASP A 144 -3.82 -8.28 -18.00
CA ASP A 144 -3.74 -7.86 -19.40
C ASP A 144 -3.75 -6.33 -19.49
N THR A 145 -2.56 -5.72 -19.47
CA THR A 145 -2.39 -4.26 -19.53
C THR A 145 -2.70 -3.66 -20.90
N ARG A 146 -2.95 -4.48 -21.93
CA ARG A 146 -3.34 -4.01 -23.28
C ARG A 146 -4.77 -3.46 -23.32
N GLN A 147 -5.60 -3.79 -22.34
CA GLN A 147 -6.98 -3.32 -22.25
C GLN A 147 -6.99 -1.86 -21.79
N GLN A 148 -7.62 -0.95 -22.54
CA GLN A 148 -7.60 0.51 -22.25
C GLN A 148 -8.08 0.91 -20.84
N LEU A 149 -8.82 0.05 -20.14
CA LEU A 149 -9.39 0.32 -18.81
C LEU A 149 -8.96 -0.73 -17.77
N TRP A 150 -7.82 -1.39 -17.97
CA TRP A 150 -7.37 -2.47 -17.09
C TRP A 150 -7.22 -2.03 -15.62
N GLN A 151 -6.89 -0.76 -15.36
CA GLN A 151 -6.81 -0.22 -13.99
C GLN A 151 -8.20 -0.08 -13.32
N LEU A 152 -9.28 0.06 -14.10
CA LEU A 152 -10.65 0.17 -13.56
C LEU A 152 -11.36 -1.19 -13.50
N SER A 153 -11.10 -2.04 -14.49
CA SER A 153 -11.66 -3.38 -14.60
C SER A 153 -10.59 -4.35 -15.11
N PRO A 154 -9.69 -4.79 -14.22
CA PRO A 154 -8.57 -5.65 -14.60
C PRO A 154 -9.07 -6.98 -15.12
N GLN A 155 -8.46 -7.43 -16.21
CA GLN A 155 -8.64 -8.77 -16.76
C GLN A 155 -7.35 -9.56 -16.58
N CYS A 156 -7.49 -10.80 -16.15
CA CYS A 156 -6.35 -11.71 -16.07
C CYS A 156 -5.99 -12.21 -17.47
N LEU A 157 -4.70 -12.38 -17.73
CA LEU A 157 -4.23 -13.18 -18.86
C LEU A 157 -4.72 -14.62 -18.73
N ALA A 158 -4.89 -15.30 -19.88
CA ALA A 158 -5.23 -16.71 -19.86
C ALA A 158 -4.07 -17.55 -19.27
N ALA A 159 -4.38 -18.73 -18.76
CA ALA A 159 -3.35 -19.64 -18.25
C ALA A 159 -2.36 -20.01 -19.36
N GLY A 160 -1.08 -19.67 -19.18
CA GLY A 160 -0.02 -19.89 -20.15
C GLY A 160 0.28 -18.68 -21.06
N ASP A 161 -0.54 -17.63 -21.03
CA ASP A 161 -0.21 -16.35 -21.64
C ASP A 161 0.77 -15.59 -20.76
N ASP A 162 1.88 -15.14 -21.34
CA ASP A 162 2.90 -14.35 -20.69
C ASP A 162 3.11 -13.06 -21.48
N TYR A 163 2.34 -12.03 -21.13
CA TYR A 163 2.50 -10.71 -21.72
C TYR A 163 3.64 -10.00 -21.01
N ARG A 164 4.74 -9.84 -21.75
CA ARG A 164 5.95 -9.16 -21.30
C ARG A 164 6.02 -7.80 -21.98
N GLU A 165 5.32 -6.83 -21.40
CA GLU A 165 5.43 -5.42 -21.81
C GLU A 165 6.87 -4.96 -21.70
N ARG A 166 7.42 -4.26 -22.71
CA ARG A 166 8.81 -3.80 -22.74
C ARG A 166 8.87 -2.33 -23.11
#